data_AF-A0A7S4A6U2-F1
#
_entry.id   AF-A0A7S4A6U2-F1
#
_cell.length_a   1.000
_cell.length_b   1.000
_cell.length_c   1.000
_cell.angle_alpha   90.00
_cell.angle_beta   90.00
_cell.angle_gamma   90.00
#
_symmetry.space_group_name_H-M   'P 1'
#
loop_
_entity.id
_entity.type
_entity.pdbx_description
1 polymer ?
#
loop_
_entity_poly.entity_id
_entity_poly.type
_entity_poly.pdbx_seq_one_letter_code
_entity_poly.pdbx_strand_id
1 'polypeptide(L)'
;MDARAVTEMACRACGARGPVGRRCAVCAAPQAGYYCGHCRHFDDSGAHTFHCPFCDVCRRGHGLGVDFHHCMRCNMCVDITQLATHVCTGAAGRACGACGGDLAATPDRVVVLGCGHP
;
A
#
# COMPACT_ATOMS: atom_id res chain seq x y z
N MET A 1 12.15 -8.98 -4.83
CA MET A 1 12.77 -7.75 -5.34
C MET A 1 12.09 -6.55 -4.70
N ASP A 2 12.82 -5.50 -4.32
CA ASP A 2 12.23 -4.28 -3.73
C ASP A 2 11.78 -3.31 -4.84
N ALA A 3 10.46 -3.08 -4.95
CA ALA A 3 9.91 -2.18 -5.96
C ALA A 3 10.42 -0.74 -5.81
N ARG A 4 10.78 -0.33 -4.59
CA ARG A 4 11.30 1.01 -4.28
C ARG A 4 12.76 1.21 -4.72
N ALA A 5 13.44 0.17 -5.15
CA ALA A 5 14.77 0.27 -5.75
C ALA A 5 14.72 0.51 -7.28
N VAL A 6 13.59 0.21 -7.94
CA VAL A 6 13.45 0.30 -9.41
C VAL A 6 13.40 1.75 -9.90
N THR A 7 14.44 2.24 -10.57
CA THR A 7 14.54 3.63 -11.04
C THR A 7 14.05 3.86 -12.46
N GLU A 8 13.95 2.79 -13.26
CA GLU A 8 13.53 2.84 -14.66
C GLU A 8 12.34 1.93 -14.96
N MET A 9 11.54 2.31 -15.95
CA MET A 9 10.43 1.51 -16.48
C MET A 9 10.32 1.66 -18.00
N ALA A 10 9.68 0.69 -18.64
CA ALA A 10 9.33 0.75 -20.06
C ALA A 10 7.87 1.19 -20.23
N CYS A 11 7.65 2.16 -21.13
CA CYS A 11 6.31 2.63 -21.46
C CYS A 11 5.53 1.57 -22.23
N ARG A 12 4.34 1.22 -21.74
CA ARG A 12 3.43 0.28 -22.43
C ARG A 12 2.88 0.81 -23.76
N ALA A 13 2.78 2.14 -23.93
CA ALA A 13 2.21 2.76 -25.11
C ALA A 13 3.21 2.95 -26.26
N CYS A 14 4.45 3.37 -25.96
CA CYS A 14 5.46 3.67 -26.98
C CYS A 14 6.74 2.82 -26.89
N GLY A 15 6.87 1.96 -25.88
CA GLY A 15 8.04 1.09 -25.68
C GLY A 15 9.29 1.78 -25.13
N ALA A 16 9.31 3.12 -25.04
CA ALA A 16 10.48 3.85 -24.54
C ALA A 16 10.80 3.51 -23.08
N ARG A 17 12.09 3.31 -22.78
CA ARG A 17 12.60 3.20 -21.40
C ARG A 17 12.89 4.59 -20.86
N GLY A 18 12.62 4.80 -19.57
CA GLY A 18 12.88 6.06 -18.90
C GLY A 18 12.64 5.98 -17.39
N PRO A 19 12.73 7.10 -16.68
CA PRO A 19 12.56 7.13 -15.23
C PRO A 19 11.16 6.66 -14.83
N VAL A 20 11.07 5.97 -13.68
CA VAL A 20 9.80 5.57 -13.08
C VAL A 20 8.96 6.81 -12.77
N GLY A 21 7.71 6.82 -13.22
CA GLY A 21 6.81 7.94 -12.98
C GLY A 21 5.38 7.67 -13.43
N ARG A 22 4.47 8.57 -13.04
CA ARG A 22 3.04 8.51 -13.39
C ARG A 22 2.80 8.51 -14.91
N ARG A 23 3.67 9.20 -15.65
CA ARG A 23 3.56 9.40 -17.10
C ARG A 23 4.89 9.07 -17.75
N CYS A 24 4.82 8.58 -18.97
CA CYS A 24 6.02 8.37 -19.78
C CYS A 24 6.74 9.71 -20.02
N ALA A 25 8.05 9.74 -19.84
CA ALA A 25 8.86 10.94 -20.11
C ALA A 25 8.93 11.31 -21.60
N VAL A 26 8.58 10.37 -22.50
CA VAL A 26 8.66 10.57 -23.96
C VAL A 26 7.30 10.93 -24.55
N CYS A 27 6.28 10.09 -24.36
CA CYS A 27 4.96 10.29 -24.99
C CYS A 27 3.88 10.84 -24.03
N ALA A 28 4.23 11.12 -22.77
CA ALA A 28 3.31 11.61 -21.72
C ALA A 28 2.11 10.69 -21.39
N ALA A 29 2.04 9.50 -21.99
CA ALA A 29 0.98 8.53 -21.74
C ALA A 29 0.96 8.14 -20.25
N PRO A 30 -0.23 8.10 -19.61
CA PRO A 30 -0.36 7.61 -18.25
C PRO A 30 0.14 6.17 -18.19
N GLN A 31 0.91 5.86 -17.16
CA GLN A 31 1.47 4.53 -16.95
C GLN A 31 0.54 3.63 -16.14
N ALA A 32 -0.33 4.25 -15.34
CA ALA A 32 -1.44 3.57 -14.70
C ALA A 32 -2.60 4.52 -14.34
N GLY A 33 -3.76 3.98 -13.99
CA GLY A 33 -4.90 4.69 -13.41
C GLY A 33 -4.56 5.34 -12.06
N TYR A 34 -3.80 4.63 -11.22
CA TYR A 34 -3.21 5.13 -9.99
C TYR A 34 -1.70 4.87 -9.95
N TYR A 35 -0.93 5.88 -9.52
CA TYR A 35 0.51 5.76 -9.30
C TYR A 35 0.89 6.33 -7.92
N CYS A 36 1.60 5.54 -7.13
CA CYS A 36 2.21 5.98 -5.88
C CYS A 36 3.72 6.17 -6.05
N GLY A 37 4.19 7.41 -5.92
CA GLY A 37 5.62 7.72 -5.97
C GLY A 37 6.43 7.19 -4.77
N HIS A 38 5.80 7.03 -3.61
CA HIS A 38 6.46 6.50 -2.40
C HIS A 38 6.70 4.99 -2.52
N CYS A 39 5.67 4.25 -2.91
CA CYS A 39 5.75 2.79 -3.04
C CYS A 39 6.25 2.32 -4.42
N ARG A 40 6.37 3.22 -5.39
CA ARG A 40 6.54 2.91 -6.83
C ARG A 40 5.48 1.91 -7.33
N HIS A 41 4.26 2.05 -6.82
CA HIS A 41 3.13 1.16 -7.11
C HIS A 41 2.29 1.72 -8.25
N PHE A 42 1.87 0.83 -9.14
CA PHE A 42 1.01 1.11 -10.29
C PHE A 42 -0.24 0.23 -10.17
N ASP A 43 -1.42 0.84 -10.20
CA ASP A 43 -2.71 0.14 -10.18
C ASP A 43 -3.58 0.58 -11.35
N ASP A 44 -3.96 -0.40 -12.18
CA ASP A 44 -4.79 -0.25 -13.39
C ASP A 44 -6.12 -1.00 -13.30
N SER A 45 -6.45 -1.54 -12.14
CA SER A 45 -7.66 -2.34 -11.95
C SER A 45 -8.97 -1.53 -12.00
N GLY A 46 -8.88 -0.21 -12.06
CA GLY A 46 -10.04 0.70 -12.07
C GLY A 46 -10.65 0.99 -10.69
N ALA A 47 -10.21 0.31 -9.64
CA ALA A 47 -10.65 0.62 -8.29
C ALA A 47 -9.87 1.79 -7.69
N HIS A 48 -10.48 2.44 -6.69
CA HIS A 48 -9.80 3.44 -5.90
C HIS A 48 -8.72 2.80 -5.04
N THR A 49 -7.53 3.40 -5.08
CA THR A 49 -6.36 3.01 -4.30
C THR A 49 -5.74 4.28 -3.74
N PHE A 50 -5.29 4.22 -2.48
CA PHE A 50 -4.65 5.34 -1.80
C PHE A 50 -3.39 4.87 -1.07
N HIS A 51 -2.48 5.81 -0.78
CA HIS A 51 -1.30 5.55 0.04
C HIS A 51 -1.57 6.00 1.47
N CYS A 52 -1.37 5.12 2.44
CA CYS A 52 -1.38 5.50 3.85
C CYS A 52 0.05 5.87 4.28
N PRO A 53 0.35 7.14 4.62
CA PRO A 53 1.71 7.57 4.99
C PRO A 53 2.19 6.97 6.31
N PHE A 54 1.27 6.59 7.20
CA PHE A 54 1.60 6.02 8.51
C PHE A 54 1.95 4.53 8.42
N CYS A 55 1.24 3.79 7.56
CA CYS A 55 1.54 2.38 7.32
C CYS A 55 2.61 2.18 6.24
N ASP A 56 2.88 3.22 5.45
CA ASP A 56 3.80 3.24 4.32
C ASP A 56 3.46 2.15 3.26
N VAL A 57 2.15 1.96 3.03
CA VAL A 57 1.62 1.02 2.02
C VAL A 57 0.46 1.64 1.25
N CYS A 58 0.29 1.21 0.00
CA CYS A 58 -0.95 1.45 -0.76
C CYS A 58 -2.05 0.47 -0.32
N ARG A 59 -3.29 0.93 -0.24
CA ARG A 59 -4.48 0.12 0.04
C ARG A 59 -5.60 0.48 -0.91
N ARG A 60 -6.53 -0.45 -1.08
CA ARG A 60 -7.79 -0.24 -1.79
C ARG A 60 -8.71 0.63 -0.94
N GLY A 61 -9.33 1.62 -1.57
CA GLY A 61 -10.19 2.60 -0.94
C GLY A 61 -10.00 4.00 -1.51
N HIS A 62 -10.88 4.90 -1.11
CA HIS A 62 -10.93 6.31 -1.52
C HIS A 62 -9.96 7.18 -0.72
N GLY A 63 -9.55 6.77 0.48
CA GLY A 63 -8.51 7.45 1.23
C GLY A 63 -8.77 7.58 2.72
N LEU A 64 -7.74 8.08 3.41
CA LEU A 64 -7.88 8.48 4.81
C LEU A 64 -8.87 9.65 4.92
N GLY A 65 -9.86 9.52 5.80
CA GLY A 65 -10.92 10.51 6.01
C GLY A 65 -12.11 10.38 5.05
N VAL A 66 -12.09 9.44 4.09
CA VAL A 66 -13.21 9.18 3.18
C VAL A 66 -13.89 7.86 3.53
N ASP A 67 -13.17 6.76 3.40
CA ASP A 67 -13.63 5.41 3.73
C ASP A 67 -12.70 4.69 4.71
N PHE A 68 -11.47 5.17 4.89
CA PHE A 68 -10.53 4.66 5.89
C PHE A 68 -10.15 5.72 6.92
N HIS A 69 -9.85 5.29 8.13
CA HIS A 69 -9.20 6.07 9.18
C HIS A 69 -7.92 5.33 9.61
N HIS A 70 -6.81 6.04 9.79
CA HIS A 70 -5.62 5.44 10.38
C HIS A 70 -5.68 5.62 11.91
N CYS A 71 -5.86 4.52 12.63
CA CYS A 71 -5.87 4.52 14.08
C CYS A 71 -4.42 4.52 14.59
N MET A 72 -3.98 5.66 15.13
CA MET A 72 -2.63 5.82 15.67
C MET A 72 -2.34 4.91 16.86
N ARG A 73 -3.37 4.46 17.60
CA ARG A 73 -3.21 3.62 18.79
C ARG A 73 -2.84 2.17 18.46
N CYS A 74 -3.42 1.59 17.40
CA CYS A 74 -3.10 0.24 16.93
C CYS A 74 -2.21 0.24 15.67
N ASN A 75 -1.90 1.43 15.14
CA ASN A 75 -1.10 1.65 13.93
C ASN A 75 -1.65 0.92 12.69
N MET A 76 -2.98 0.92 12.53
CA MET A 76 -3.69 0.22 11.46
C MET A 76 -4.72 1.14 10.77
N CYS A 77 -4.91 0.96 9.46
CA CYS A 77 -6.05 1.54 8.76
C CYS A 77 -7.30 0.72 9.04
N VAL A 78 -8.34 1.36 9.53
CA VAL A 78 -9.66 0.80 9.81
C VAL A 78 -10.67 1.45 8.89
N ASP A 79 -11.70 0.71 8.50
CA ASP A 79 -12.84 1.27 7.79
C ASP A 79 -13.57 2.28 8.69
N ILE A 80 -13.95 3.44 8.16
CA ILE A 80 -14.63 4.48 8.93
C ILE A 80 -15.97 3.98 9.49
N THR A 81 -16.67 3.10 8.78
CA THR A 81 -17.93 2.50 9.25
C THR A 81 -17.74 1.66 10.52
N GLN A 82 -16.53 1.14 10.74
CA GLN A 82 -16.17 0.35 11.91
C GLN A 82 -15.57 1.19 13.04
N LEU A 83 -15.41 2.51 12.86
CA LEU A 83 -14.74 3.35 13.85
C LEU A 83 -15.49 3.39 15.19
N ALA A 84 -16.83 3.36 15.16
CA ALA A 84 -17.66 3.38 16.36
C ALA A 84 -17.55 2.09 17.20
N THR A 85 -17.25 0.96 16.56
CA THR A 85 -17.12 -0.35 17.20
C THR A 85 -15.67 -0.83 17.27
N HIS A 86 -14.73 0.01 16.83
CA HIS A 86 -13.32 -0.33 16.80
C HIS A 86 -12.75 -0.44 18.22
N VAL A 87 -12.39 -1.65 18.63
CA VAL A 87 -11.68 -1.90 19.89
C VAL A 87 -10.18 -1.91 19.61
N CYS A 88 -9.48 -0.89 20.09
CA CYS A 88 -8.02 -0.85 20.04
C CYS A 88 -7.43 -1.77 21.13
N THR A 89 -6.84 -2.91 20.74
CA THR A 89 -6.16 -3.81 21.68
C THR A 89 -4.75 -3.34 22.08
N GLY A 90 -4.26 -2.21 21.53
CA GLY A 90 -2.93 -1.66 21.80
C GLY A 90 -1.88 -2.15 20.79
N ALA A 91 -0.72 -1.50 20.79
CA ALA A 91 0.33 -1.67 19.78
C ALA A 91 1.09 -3.01 19.93
N ALA A 92 0.43 -4.13 19.67
CA ALA A 92 1.10 -5.36 19.27
C ALA A 92 1.14 -5.36 17.74
N GLY A 93 2.36 -5.43 17.19
CA GLY A 93 2.61 -5.21 15.78
C GLY A 93 1.67 -5.99 14.87
N ARG A 94 1.31 -5.37 13.75
CA ARG A 94 0.84 -6.00 12.50
C ARG A 94 -0.09 -7.22 12.66
N ALA A 95 -0.90 -7.34 13.70
CA ALA A 95 -1.73 -8.53 13.89
C ALA A 95 -2.61 -8.72 12.65
N CYS A 96 -2.31 -9.74 11.85
CA CYS A 96 -3.10 -9.98 10.66
C CYS A 96 -4.47 -10.44 11.14
N GLY A 97 -5.50 -9.63 10.89
CA GLY A 97 -6.87 -9.90 11.33
C GLY A 97 -7.46 -11.20 10.78
N ALA A 98 -6.76 -11.89 9.87
CA ALA A 98 -7.09 -13.21 9.36
C ALA A 98 -6.44 -14.38 10.14
N CYS A 99 -5.37 -14.13 10.90
CA CYS A 99 -4.54 -15.19 11.48
C CYS A 99 -4.35 -15.10 13.00
N GLY A 100 -4.81 -14.03 13.66
CA GLY A 100 -4.87 -13.94 15.13
C GLY A 100 -3.53 -14.04 15.87
N GLY A 101 -2.40 -13.98 15.16
CA GLY A 101 -1.06 -14.08 15.73
C GLY A 101 -0.47 -12.71 16.03
N ASP A 102 -0.07 -12.51 17.29
CA ASP A 102 0.72 -11.36 17.72
C ASP A 102 2.05 -11.32 16.94
N LEU A 103 2.24 -10.30 16.10
CA LEU A 103 3.59 -9.97 15.59
C LEU A 103 4.31 -9.17 16.67
N ALA A 104 4.67 -9.86 17.74
CA ALA A 104 5.68 -9.39 18.68
C ALA A 104 6.99 -9.22 17.90
N ALA A 105 7.46 -7.97 17.82
CA ALA A 105 8.68 -7.60 17.14
C ALA A 105 9.88 -8.35 17.75
N THR A 106 10.53 -9.20 16.96
CA THR A 106 11.92 -9.59 17.20
C THR A 106 12.76 -8.98 16.07
N PRO A 107 13.93 -8.35 16.36
CA PRO A 107 14.60 -7.49 15.40
C PRO A 107 15.44 -8.20 14.33
N ASP A 108 15.38 -9.54 14.18
CA ASP A 108 16.42 -10.24 13.40
C ASP A 108 15.95 -11.15 12.26
N ARG A 109 14.66 -11.23 11.89
CA ARG A 109 14.28 -12.05 10.74
C ARG A 109 13.23 -11.39 9.88
N VAL A 110 13.59 -11.22 8.60
CA VAL A 110 12.66 -11.01 7.50
C VAL A 110 11.60 -12.10 7.58
N VAL A 111 10.42 -11.76 8.10
CA VAL A 111 9.25 -12.61 7.97
C VAL A 111 8.77 -12.40 6.54
N VAL A 112 9.10 -13.36 5.67
CA VAL A 112 8.31 -13.59 4.46
C VAL A 112 6.89 -13.87 4.95
N LEU A 113 5.99 -12.91 4.81
CA LEU A 113 4.58 -13.06 5.12
C LEU A 113 4.00 -14.11 4.15
N GLY A 114 4.03 -15.37 4.58
CA GLY A 114 3.41 -16.50 3.89
C GLY A 114 1.91 -16.61 4.12
N CYS A 115 1.18 -15.49 4.24
CA CYS A 115 -0.28 -15.56 4.24
C CYS A 115 -0.77 -15.46 2.78
N GLY A 116 -0.66 -16.59 2.09
CA GLY A 116 -1.41 -16.88 0.86
C GLY A 116 -2.88 -17.09 1.20
N HIS A 117 -3.60 -15.98 1.39
CA HIS A 117 -5.05 -15.98 1.29
C HIS A 117 -5.40 -15.52 -0.15
N PRO A 118 -6.43 -16.11 -0.77
CA PRO A 118 -6.58 -16.22 -2.22
C PRO A 118 -6.54 -14.89 -2.98
#